data_AF-A0A7C2RPC7-F1
#
_entry.id   AF-A0A7C2RPC7-F1
#
_cell.length_a   1.000
_cell.length_b   1.000
_cell.length_c   1.000
_cell.angle_alpha   90.00
_cell.angle_beta   90.00
_cell.angle_gamma   90.00
#
_symmetry.space_group_name_H-M   'P 1'
#
loop_
_entity.id
_entity.type
_entity.pdbx_description
1 polymer ?
#
loop_
_entity_poly.entity_id
_entity_poly.type
_entity_poly.pdbx_seq_one_letter_code
_entity_poly.pdbx_strand_id
1 'polypeptide(L)'
;MVKLQVVNCAVARTLVIISLLFALLLGCVPKANIPRHPGFAALIAQLSEDGGYFPSDNLISNESGYQKVLEKLDELNVRGGVYIGVGPEQNFTYIAAVRPVRAFILDIRRDNLLQHLMFKALFVTARNRAEYLSLLISRPLKHGSQRLDKATMSELVAAFDQTQAHQSQFPANLKKVYHLIENRFGVALTPD
;
A
#
# COMPACT_ATOMS: atom_id res chain seq x y z
N MET A 1 -24.44 -53.06 -30.67
CA MET A 1 -24.62 -52.59 -29.27
C MET A 1 -23.38 -52.75 -28.38
N VAL A 2 -22.46 -53.70 -28.60
CA VAL A 2 -21.32 -53.96 -27.68
C VAL A 2 -20.20 -52.91 -27.72
N LYS A 3 -19.90 -52.28 -28.88
CA LYS A 3 -18.79 -51.31 -29.01
C LYS A 3 -18.99 -50.00 -28.21
N LEU A 4 -20.23 -49.53 -28.03
CA LEU A 4 -20.51 -48.27 -27.33
C LEU A 4 -20.25 -48.36 -25.81
N GLN A 5 -20.54 -49.52 -25.20
CA GLN A 5 -20.29 -49.75 -23.77
C GLN A 5 -18.79 -49.80 -23.42
N VAL A 6 -17.96 -50.36 -24.32
CA VAL A 6 -16.51 -50.48 -24.10
C VAL A 6 -15.83 -49.11 -24.18
N VAL A 7 -16.25 -48.24 -25.11
CA VAL A 7 -15.72 -46.88 -25.27
C VAL A 7 -16.06 -46.02 -24.04
N ASN A 8 -17.29 -46.10 -23.52
CA ASN A 8 -17.68 -45.38 -22.30
C ASN A 8 -16.90 -45.83 -21.06
N CYS A 9 -16.55 -47.12 -20.97
CA CYS A 9 -15.76 -47.66 -19.87
C CYS A 9 -14.29 -47.22 -19.93
N ALA A 10 -13.71 -47.14 -21.14
CA ALA A 10 -12.35 -46.64 -21.35
C ALA A 10 -12.22 -45.14 -21.02
N VAL A 11 -13.17 -44.31 -21.50
CA VAL A 11 -13.18 -42.86 -21.24
C VAL A 11 -13.37 -42.56 -19.75
N ALA A 12 -14.25 -43.30 -19.07
CA ALA A 12 -14.45 -43.16 -17.62
C ALA A 12 -13.18 -43.50 -16.82
N ARG A 13 -12.44 -44.55 -17.21
CA ARG A 13 -11.16 -44.90 -16.58
C ARG A 13 -10.09 -43.83 -16.80
N THR A 14 -9.99 -43.27 -18.00
CA THR A 14 -9.03 -42.19 -18.29
C THR A 14 -9.32 -40.93 -17.48
N LEU A 15 -10.60 -40.54 -17.34
CA LEU A 15 -11.01 -39.40 -16.52
C LEU A 15 -10.65 -39.60 -15.04
N VAL A 16 -10.91 -40.79 -14.48
CA VAL A 16 -10.57 -41.11 -13.08
C VAL A 16 -9.06 -41.07 -12.85
N ILE A 17 -8.26 -41.59 -13.78
CA ILE A 17 -6.80 -41.55 -13.70
C ILE A 17 -6.29 -40.10 -13.75
N ILE A 18 -6.83 -39.26 -14.64
CA ILE A 18 -6.47 -37.84 -14.73
C ILE A 18 -6.84 -37.11 -13.44
N SER A 19 -8.04 -37.34 -12.88
CA SER A 19 -8.45 -36.72 -11.61
C SER A 19 -7.58 -37.17 -10.44
N LEU A 20 -7.17 -38.45 -10.38
CA LEU A 20 -6.26 -38.96 -9.37
C LEU A 20 -4.85 -38.37 -9.51
N LEU A 21 -4.31 -38.26 -10.74
CA LEU A 21 -3.03 -37.61 -11.02
C LEU A 21 -3.07 -36.13 -10.65
N PHE A 22 -4.16 -35.42 -10.96
CA PHE A 22 -4.33 -34.01 -10.60
C PHE A 22 -4.42 -33.83 -9.08
N ALA A 23 -5.12 -34.72 -8.38
CA ALA A 23 -5.19 -34.72 -6.92
C ALA A 23 -3.84 -35.03 -6.26
N LEU A 24 -3.03 -35.95 -6.82
CA LEU A 24 -1.67 -36.21 -6.36
C LEU A 24 -0.74 -35.01 -6.58
N LEU A 25 -0.85 -34.33 -7.73
CA LEU A 25 -0.08 -33.12 -8.04
C LEU A 25 -0.43 -31.95 -7.11
N LEU A 26 -1.70 -31.83 -6.67
CA LEU A 26 -2.14 -30.87 -5.67
C LEU A 26 -1.73 -31.24 -4.23
N GLY A 27 -1.67 -32.54 -3.91
CA GLY A 27 -1.32 -33.05 -2.57
C GLY A 27 0.17 -33.00 -2.23
N CYS A 28 1.05 -32.87 -3.22
CA CYS A 28 2.50 -32.90 -3.05
C CYS A 28 3.17 -31.52 -3.03
N VAL A 29 2.42 -30.42 -2.97
CA VAL A 29 3.01 -29.09 -2.73
C VAL A 29 3.36 -29.03 -1.24
N PRO A 30 4.65 -29.06 -0.85
CA PRO A 30 5.00 -28.80 0.53
C PRO A 30 4.41 -27.44 0.89
N LYS A 31 3.51 -27.41 1.89
CA LYS A 31 3.15 -26.14 2.53
C LYS A 31 4.43 -25.63 3.16
N ALA A 32 5.15 -24.77 2.43
CA ALA A 32 6.29 -24.07 2.96
C ALA A 32 5.81 -23.42 4.25
N ASN A 33 6.35 -23.86 5.38
CA ASN A 33 6.04 -23.32 6.68
C ASN A 33 6.81 -22.01 6.79
N ILE A 34 6.36 -21.01 6.02
CA ILE A 34 6.93 -19.67 6.05
C ILE A 34 6.65 -19.16 7.47
N PRO A 35 7.69 -18.83 8.26
CA PRO A 35 7.50 -18.31 9.60
C PRO A 35 6.49 -17.17 9.55
N ARG A 36 5.43 -17.24 10.37
CA ARG A 36 4.49 -16.14 10.46
C ARG A 36 5.27 -14.93 10.96
N HIS A 37 5.43 -13.94 10.10
CA HIS A 37 6.03 -12.68 10.52
C HIS A 37 5.05 -11.98 11.47
N PRO A 38 5.56 -11.21 12.45
CA PRO A 38 4.71 -10.42 13.32
C PRO A 38 3.78 -9.52 12.51
N GLY A 39 2.59 -9.23 13.06
CA GLY A 39 1.66 -8.29 12.45
C GLY A 39 2.27 -6.89 12.33
N PHE A 40 1.65 -6.02 11.53
CA PHE A 40 2.17 -4.68 11.23
C PHE A 40 2.53 -3.87 12.48
N ALA A 41 1.62 -3.75 13.45
CA ALA A 41 1.89 -3.06 14.72
C ALA A 41 2.97 -3.73 15.56
N ALA A 42 3.01 -5.06 15.60
CA ALA A 42 4.03 -5.80 16.33
C ALA A 42 5.42 -5.58 15.74
N LEU A 43 5.55 -5.52 14.41
CA LEU A 43 6.80 -5.18 13.74
C LEU A 43 7.25 -3.75 14.06
N ILE A 44 6.33 -2.78 14.06
CA ILE A 44 6.65 -1.41 14.46
C ILE A 44 7.18 -1.39 15.89
N ALA A 45 6.48 -2.02 16.83
CA ALA A 45 6.87 -2.05 18.24
C ALA A 45 8.22 -2.77 18.48
N GLN A 46 8.51 -3.84 17.73
CA GLN A 46 9.76 -4.59 17.86
C GLN A 46 10.97 -3.89 17.25
N LEU A 47 10.77 -3.11 16.19
CA LEU A 47 11.85 -2.48 15.44
C LEU A 47 12.07 -1.00 15.81
N SER A 48 11.16 -0.40 16.58
CA SER A 48 11.25 1.01 16.97
C SER A 48 11.74 1.16 18.40
N GLU A 49 12.58 2.15 18.61
CA GLU A 49 12.92 2.66 19.93
C GLU A 49 11.92 3.76 20.36
N ASP A 50 12.04 4.20 21.60
CA ASP A 50 11.29 5.36 22.10
C ASP A 50 11.68 6.63 21.33
N GLY A 51 10.73 7.55 21.20
CA GLY A 51 10.96 8.82 20.51
C GLY A 51 11.99 9.68 21.24
N GLY A 52 12.91 10.28 20.48
CA GLY A 52 13.89 11.24 20.97
C GLY A 52 13.74 12.61 20.31
N TYR A 53 14.46 13.60 20.85
CA TYR A 53 14.55 14.93 20.24
C TYR A 53 15.34 14.88 18.93
N PHE A 54 14.82 15.53 17.89
CA PHE A 54 15.54 15.72 16.64
C PHE A 54 15.57 17.23 16.28
N PRO A 55 16.74 17.81 15.96
CA PRO A 55 16.90 19.26 15.88
C PRO A 55 16.36 19.92 14.61
N SER A 56 15.63 19.20 13.74
CA SER A 56 15.09 19.79 12.50
C SER A 56 13.80 19.15 11.99
N ASP A 57 12.95 19.96 11.36
CA ASP A 57 11.66 19.55 10.81
C ASP A 57 11.82 18.95 9.40
N ASN A 58 12.43 17.77 9.30
CA ASN A 58 12.69 17.08 8.03
C ASN A 58 11.47 16.29 7.49
N LEU A 59 10.25 16.86 7.60
CA LEU A 59 9.00 16.16 7.29
C LEU A 59 8.82 15.80 5.81
N ILE A 60 9.55 16.47 4.91
CA ILE A 60 9.46 16.23 3.47
C ILE A 60 10.84 16.09 2.85
N SER A 61 10.93 15.36 1.73
CA SER A 61 12.18 15.25 0.99
C SER A 61 12.51 16.57 0.28
N ASN A 62 13.79 16.92 0.28
CA ASN A 62 14.33 18.04 -0.51
C ASN A 62 14.96 17.56 -1.84
N GLU A 63 14.83 16.28 -2.18
CA GLU A 63 15.38 15.71 -3.39
C GLU A 63 14.50 16.10 -4.58
N SER A 64 14.91 17.07 -5.40
CA SER A 64 14.16 17.40 -6.63
C SER A 64 14.31 16.34 -7.74
N GLY A 65 15.37 15.53 -7.67
CA GLY A 65 15.77 14.58 -8.70
C GLY A 65 15.41 13.12 -8.44
N TYR A 66 14.67 12.80 -7.37
CA TYR A 66 14.39 11.42 -6.95
C TYR A 66 13.75 10.56 -8.06
N GLN A 67 12.96 11.17 -8.95
CA GLN A 67 12.32 10.44 -10.06
C GLN A 67 13.30 10.02 -11.17
N LYS A 68 14.49 10.62 -11.26
CA LYS A 68 15.47 10.28 -12.31
C LYS A 68 15.93 8.82 -12.24
N VAL A 69 15.86 8.21 -11.07
CA VAL A 69 16.29 6.82 -10.84
C VAL A 69 15.25 5.81 -11.38
N LEU A 70 14.00 6.24 -11.61
CA LEU A 70 12.91 5.35 -12.03
C LEU A 70 13.17 4.69 -13.38
N GLU A 71 13.73 5.42 -14.34
CA GLU A 71 14.11 4.88 -15.64
C GLU A 71 15.11 3.73 -15.48
N LYS A 72 16.12 3.92 -14.63
CA LYS A 72 17.12 2.86 -14.40
C LYS A 72 16.55 1.64 -13.69
N LEU A 73 15.63 1.84 -12.74
CA LEU A 73 14.92 0.74 -12.08
C LEU A 73 14.03 -0.04 -13.06
N ASP A 74 13.49 0.64 -14.07
CA ASP A 74 12.74 0.03 -15.16
C ASP A 74 13.65 -0.81 -16.07
N GLU A 75 14.74 -0.22 -16.56
CA GLU A 75 15.75 -0.90 -17.39
C GLU A 75 16.31 -2.17 -16.75
N LEU A 76 16.58 -2.10 -15.44
CA LEU A 76 17.10 -3.23 -14.65
C LEU A 76 16.02 -4.24 -14.26
N ASN A 77 14.75 -4.00 -14.64
CA ASN A 77 13.59 -4.81 -14.29
C ASN A 77 13.48 -5.07 -12.77
N VAL A 78 13.75 -4.04 -11.96
CA VAL A 78 13.63 -4.14 -10.50
C VAL A 78 12.16 -4.19 -10.14
N ARG A 79 11.67 -5.39 -9.81
CA ARG A 79 10.27 -5.67 -9.49
C ARG A 79 10.15 -6.61 -8.30
N GLY A 80 9.11 -6.45 -7.50
CA GLY A 80 8.82 -7.33 -6.38
C GLY A 80 9.87 -7.25 -5.26
N GLY A 81 10.10 -8.37 -4.58
CA GLY A 81 11.05 -8.43 -3.47
C GLY A 81 10.63 -7.60 -2.25
N VAL A 82 11.62 -7.17 -1.46
CA VAL A 82 11.43 -6.33 -0.29
C VAL A 82 12.10 -4.99 -0.54
N TYR A 83 11.37 -3.90 -0.31
CA TYR A 83 11.91 -2.55 -0.35
C TYR A 83 12.36 -2.12 1.05
N ILE A 84 13.54 -1.51 1.13
CA ILE A 84 14.05 -0.86 2.33
C ILE A 84 14.51 0.53 1.91
N GLY A 85 14.01 1.57 2.58
CA GLY A 85 14.40 2.94 2.33
C GLY A 85 14.45 3.78 3.60
N VAL A 86 14.92 5.01 3.48
CA VAL A 86 15.11 5.95 4.60
C VAL A 86 14.36 7.24 4.31
N GLY A 87 13.89 7.90 5.36
CA GLY A 87 13.31 9.24 5.22
C GLY A 87 11.80 9.24 4.95
N PRO A 88 11.29 10.35 4.39
CA PRO A 88 9.86 10.60 4.31
C PRO A 88 9.25 10.05 3.00
N GLU A 89 8.42 10.82 2.32
CA GLU A 89 7.47 10.38 1.29
C GLU A 89 8.06 9.95 -0.05
N GLN A 90 9.31 10.33 -0.37
CA GLN A 90 9.94 10.00 -1.66
C GLN A 90 10.00 8.48 -1.89
N ASN A 91 10.09 7.71 -0.80
CA ASN A 91 10.01 6.25 -0.78
C ASN A 91 8.77 5.69 -1.50
N PHE A 92 7.61 6.36 -1.41
CA PHE A 92 6.38 5.85 -2.02
C PHE A 92 6.44 5.80 -3.54
N THR A 93 7.23 6.67 -4.16
CA THR A 93 7.41 6.66 -5.62
C THR A 93 8.19 5.44 -6.07
N TYR A 94 9.26 5.08 -5.35
CA TYR A 94 10.01 3.86 -5.61
C TYR A 94 9.19 2.60 -5.30
N ILE A 95 8.43 2.60 -4.19
CA ILE A 95 7.54 1.49 -3.84
C ILE A 95 6.48 1.28 -4.93
N ALA A 96 5.90 2.36 -5.47
CA ALA A 96 4.91 2.27 -6.54
C ALA A 96 5.50 1.70 -7.84
N ALA A 97 6.75 2.05 -8.17
CA ALA A 97 7.45 1.56 -9.36
C ALA A 97 7.88 0.08 -9.21
N VAL A 98 8.49 -0.27 -8.08
CA VAL A 98 9.05 -1.60 -7.83
C VAL A 98 7.97 -2.63 -7.48
N ARG A 99 6.86 -2.20 -6.86
CA ARG A 99 5.77 -3.07 -6.38
C ARG A 99 6.28 -4.23 -5.51
N PRO A 100 7.00 -3.94 -4.41
CA PRO A 100 7.52 -4.98 -3.54
C PRO A 100 6.40 -5.71 -2.79
N VAL A 101 6.65 -6.93 -2.35
CA VAL A 101 5.70 -7.67 -1.51
C VAL A 101 5.65 -7.11 -0.08
N ARG A 102 6.72 -6.44 0.36
CA ARG A 102 6.83 -5.70 1.63
C ARG A 102 7.75 -4.50 1.48
N ALA A 103 7.44 -3.41 2.18
CA ALA A 103 8.27 -2.22 2.23
C ALA A 103 8.53 -1.83 3.69
N PHE A 104 9.78 -1.54 4.00
CA PHE A 104 10.24 -0.98 5.27
C PHE A 104 10.81 0.40 4.99
N ILE A 105 10.28 1.41 5.67
CA ILE A 105 10.85 2.76 5.66
C ILE A 105 11.40 2.99 7.05
N LEU A 106 12.71 3.10 7.15
CA LEU A 106 13.43 3.23 8.40
C LEU A 106 13.78 4.70 8.64
N ASP A 107 13.59 5.16 9.85
CA ASP A 107 13.96 6.51 10.23
C ASP A 107 14.20 6.58 11.73
N ILE A 108 15.10 7.48 12.14
CA ILE A 108 15.41 7.74 13.55
C ILE A 108 14.36 8.64 14.21
N ARG A 109 13.51 9.30 13.42
CA ARG A 109 12.50 10.26 13.89
C ARG A 109 11.16 9.57 14.07
N ARG A 110 10.60 9.66 15.28
CA ARG A 110 9.26 9.15 15.57
C ARG A 110 8.19 9.86 14.72
N ASP A 111 8.38 11.15 14.48
CA ASP A 111 7.46 11.96 13.65
C ASP A 111 7.37 11.43 12.21
N ASN A 112 8.47 10.92 11.65
CA ASN A 112 8.47 10.32 10.32
C ASN A 112 7.63 9.04 10.27
N LEU A 113 7.66 8.22 11.32
CA LEU A 113 6.76 7.06 11.45
C LEU A 113 5.30 7.51 11.52
N LEU A 114 4.98 8.52 12.35
CA LEU A 114 3.61 9.04 12.50
C LEU A 114 3.08 9.60 11.18
N GLN A 115 3.91 10.35 10.46
CA GLN A 115 3.59 10.92 9.16
C GLN A 115 3.34 9.82 8.11
N HIS A 116 4.15 8.77 8.09
CA HIS A 116 3.93 7.61 7.21
C HIS A 116 2.67 6.83 7.54
N LEU A 117 2.31 6.70 8.83
CA LEU A 117 1.03 6.13 9.25
C LEU A 117 -0.15 6.97 8.77
N MET A 118 -0.05 8.30 8.85
CA MET A 118 -1.03 9.22 8.27
C MET A 118 -1.16 9.01 6.76
N PHE A 119 -0.06 9.04 6.00
CA PHE A 119 -0.11 8.81 4.56
C PHE A 119 -0.72 7.45 4.20
N LYS A 120 -0.34 6.38 4.91
CA LYS A 120 -0.92 5.04 4.73
C LYS A 120 -2.43 5.04 4.97
N ALA A 121 -2.91 5.69 6.03
CA ALA A 121 -4.34 5.81 6.31
C ALA A 121 -5.08 6.57 5.20
N LEU A 122 -4.48 7.63 4.67
CA LEU A 122 -5.02 8.39 3.54
C LEU A 122 -5.06 7.55 2.25
N PHE A 123 -4.00 6.80 1.93
CA PHE A 123 -4.00 5.89 0.77
C PHE A 123 -5.08 4.80 0.88
N VAL A 124 -5.33 4.28 2.08
CA VAL A 124 -6.39 3.29 2.33
C VAL A 124 -7.78 3.90 2.19
N THR A 125 -7.93 5.18 2.53
CA THR A 125 -9.23 5.88 2.51
C THR A 125 -9.60 6.39 1.12
N ALA A 126 -8.62 6.90 0.39
CA ALA A 126 -8.82 7.53 -0.92
C ALA A 126 -9.07 6.49 -2.02
N ARG A 127 -10.05 6.75 -2.88
CA ARG A 127 -10.32 5.90 -4.06
C ARG A 127 -9.44 6.24 -5.25
N ASN A 128 -8.96 7.48 -5.30
CA ASN A 128 -8.19 8.04 -6.40
C ASN A 128 -7.31 9.19 -5.87
N ARG A 129 -6.45 9.73 -6.75
CA ARG A 129 -5.51 10.80 -6.40
C ARG A 129 -6.19 12.12 -6.02
N ALA A 130 -7.37 12.43 -6.58
CA ALA A 130 -8.09 13.66 -6.25
C ALA A 130 -8.65 13.60 -4.83
N GLU A 131 -9.24 12.48 -4.44
CA GLU A 131 -9.71 12.23 -3.08
C GLU A 131 -8.57 12.17 -2.08
N TYR A 132 -7.43 11.58 -2.45
CA TYR A 132 -6.24 11.59 -1.61
C TYR A 132 -5.82 13.01 -1.25
N LEU A 133 -5.70 13.89 -2.25
CA LEU A 133 -5.34 15.29 -2.03
C LEU A 133 -6.41 16.03 -1.22
N SER A 134 -7.69 15.80 -1.52
CA SER A 134 -8.82 16.39 -0.78
C SER A 134 -8.79 16.04 0.72
N LEU A 135 -8.45 14.79 1.04
CA LEU A 135 -8.30 14.34 2.42
C LEU A 135 -7.05 14.95 3.07
N LEU A 136 -5.91 14.94 2.37
CA LEU A 136 -4.62 15.43 2.87
C LEU A 136 -4.68 16.91 3.25
N ILE A 137 -5.25 17.76 2.39
CA ILE A 137 -5.30 19.22 2.61
C ILE A 137 -6.64 19.70 3.17
N SER A 138 -7.57 18.77 3.46
CA SER A 138 -8.91 19.05 4.00
C SER A 138 -9.71 20.10 3.20
N ARG A 139 -9.62 20.02 1.87
CA ARG A 139 -10.39 20.83 0.92
C ARG A 139 -11.36 19.94 0.15
N PRO A 140 -12.67 20.15 0.23
CA PRO A 140 -13.65 19.23 -0.35
C PRO A 140 -13.67 19.32 -1.87
N LEU A 141 -13.75 18.18 -2.56
CA LEU A 141 -13.98 18.20 -4.00
C LEU A 141 -15.38 18.79 -4.28
N LYS A 142 -15.45 19.80 -5.16
CA LYS A 142 -16.74 20.28 -5.70
C LYS A 142 -17.39 19.14 -6.52
N HIS A 143 -18.72 19.13 -6.63
CA HIS A 143 -19.45 18.11 -7.40
C HIS A 143 -18.88 17.97 -8.83
N GLY A 144 -18.70 16.72 -9.31
CA GLY A 144 -18.03 16.42 -10.59
C GLY A 144 -16.61 15.84 -10.47
N SER A 145 -16.20 15.41 -9.27
CA SER A 145 -14.88 14.87 -8.93
C SER A 145 -14.35 13.74 -9.82
N GLN A 146 -15.23 12.95 -10.45
CA GLN A 146 -14.83 11.88 -11.38
C GLN A 146 -14.00 12.39 -12.56
N ARG A 147 -14.16 13.67 -12.95
CA ARG A 147 -13.34 14.28 -14.01
C ARG A 147 -11.90 14.54 -13.56
N LEU A 148 -11.67 14.73 -12.26
CA LEU A 148 -10.35 15.07 -11.71
C LEU A 148 -9.39 13.87 -11.65
N ASP A 149 -9.92 12.66 -11.74
CA ASP A 149 -9.12 11.43 -11.79
C ASP A 149 -8.20 11.41 -13.00
N LYS A 150 -8.66 11.95 -14.14
CA LYS A 150 -7.93 12.01 -15.40
C LYS A 150 -7.27 13.36 -15.68
N ALA A 151 -7.40 14.32 -14.77
CA ALA A 151 -6.84 15.65 -14.95
C ALA A 151 -5.31 15.62 -15.06
N THR A 152 -4.70 16.70 -15.52
CA THR A 152 -3.27 16.94 -15.32
C THR A 152 -2.99 17.33 -13.87
N MET A 153 -1.71 17.35 -13.47
CA MET A 153 -1.35 17.86 -12.14
C MET A 153 -1.71 19.34 -12.00
N SER A 154 -1.47 20.15 -13.04
CA SER A 154 -1.79 21.58 -13.05
C SER A 154 -3.29 21.85 -12.86
N GLU A 155 -4.15 21.06 -13.50
CA GLU A 155 -5.61 21.16 -13.32
C GLU A 155 -6.05 20.77 -11.91
N LEU A 156 -5.43 19.75 -11.30
CA LEU A 156 -5.71 19.40 -9.90
C LEU A 156 -5.33 20.53 -8.94
N VAL A 157 -4.13 21.09 -9.09
CA VAL A 157 -3.66 22.20 -8.25
C VAL A 157 -4.60 23.39 -8.38
N ALA A 158 -4.91 23.82 -9.60
CA ALA A 158 -5.82 24.93 -9.85
C ALA A 158 -7.22 24.72 -9.23
N ALA A 159 -7.74 23.49 -9.28
CA ALA A 159 -9.02 23.15 -8.66
C ALA A 159 -8.99 23.29 -7.13
N PHE A 160 -7.90 22.88 -6.48
CA PHE A 160 -7.75 22.98 -5.04
C PHE A 160 -7.45 24.40 -4.56
N ASP A 161 -6.71 25.21 -5.33
CA ASP A 161 -6.45 26.62 -5.02
C ASP A 161 -7.75 27.43 -4.90
N GLN A 162 -8.74 27.12 -5.75
CA GLN A 162 -10.06 27.75 -5.77
C GLN A 162 -11.06 27.17 -4.77
N THR A 163 -10.63 26.22 -3.94
CA THR A 163 -11.49 25.52 -2.98
C THR A 163 -11.11 25.95 -1.57
N GLN A 164 -12.04 26.60 -0.87
CA GLN A 164 -11.82 27.01 0.51
C GLN A 164 -11.74 25.79 1.43
N ALA A 165 -10.82 25.82 2.39
CA ALA A 165 -10.78 24.82 3.46
C ALA A 165 -12.11 24.86 4.24
N HIS A 166 -12.73 23.70 4.39
CA HIS A 166 -13.99 23.60 5.12
C HIS A 166 -13.70 23.37 6.60
N GLN A 167 -14.15 24.27 7.48
CA GLN A 167 -13.73 24.33 8.90
C GLN A 167 -13.98 23.02 9.67
N SER A 168 -15.00 22.24 9.31
CA SER A 168 -15.31 20.95 9.96
C SER A 168 -14.66 19.73 9.29
N GLN A 169 -14.00 19.87 8.14
CA GLN A 169 -13.48 18.72 7.40
C GLN A 169 -12.16 18.21 7.96
N PHE A 170 -11.27 19.11 8.38
CA PHE A 170 -10.03 18.71 9.03
C PHE A 170 -10.23 17.79 10.25
N PRO A 171 -11.03 18.16 11.27
CA PRO A 171 -11.23 17.28 12.43
C PRO A 171 -11.93 15.97 12.05
N ALA A 172 -12.83 15.98 11.06
CA ALA A 172 -13.48 14.77 10.58
C ALA A 172 -12.50 13.82 9.86
N ASN A 173 -11.59 14.35 9.04
CA ASN A 173 -10.54 13.59 8.38
C ASN A 173 -9.53 13.04 9.39
N LEU A 174 -9.10 13.86 10.35
CA LEU A 174 -8.17 13.45 11.40
C LEU A 174 -8.74 12.29 12.23
N LYS A 175 -10.02 12.37 12.61
CA LYS A 175 -10.72 11.28 13.32
C LYS A 175 -10.71 9.97 12.51
N LYS A 176 -10.87 10.03 11.18
CA LYS A 176 -10.79 8.84 10.31
C LYS A 176 -9.38 8.26 10.26
N VAL A 177 -8.37 9.12 10.20
CA VAL A 177 -6.96 8.71 10.22
C VAL A 177 -6.63 7.99 11.53
N TYR A 178 -6.95 8.58 12.68
CA TYR A 178 -6.74 7.95 13.98
C TYR A 178 -7.47 6.60 14.09
N HIS A 179 -8.75 6.56 13.72
CA HIS A 179 -9.52 5.32 13.73
C HIS A 179 -8.86 4.22 12.89
N LEU A 180 -8.33 4.53 11.71
CA LEU A 180 -7.62 3.56 10.88
C LEU A 180 -6.30 3.09 11.52
N ILE A 181 -5.52 4.02 12.07
CA ILE A 181 -4.22 3.70 12.68
C ILE A 181 -4.42 2.81 13.92
N GLU A 182 -5.32 3.18 14.81
CA GLU A 182 -5.54 2.46 16.07
C GLU A 182 -6.28 1.14 15.84
N ASN A 183 -7.39 1.16 15.11
CA ASN A 183 -8.28 -0.01 15.04
C ASN A 183 -7.94 -0.97 13.90
N ARG A 184 -7.42 -0.47 12.77
CA ARG A 184 -7.11 -1.31 11.60
C ARG A 184 -5.64 -1.65 11.51
N PHE A 185 -4.74 -0.69 11.73
CA PHE A 185 -3.30 -0.95 11.73
C PHE A 185 -2.82 -1.51 13.07
N GLY A 186 -3.57 -1.28 14.15
CA GLY A 186 -3.29 -1.77 15.49
C GLY A 186 -2.18 -1.00 16.21
N VAL A 187 -1.84 0.19 15.71
CA VAL A 187 -0.75 1.02 16.27
C VAL A 187 -1.36 2.00 17.26
N ALA A 188 -0.99 1.88 18.53
CA ALA A 188 -1.40 2.83 19.55
C ALA A 188 -0.75 4.19 19.29
N LEU A 189 -1.56 5.25 19.32
CA LEU A 189 -1.09 6.63 19.31
C LEU A 189 -1.18 7.12 20.76
N THR A 190 -0.04 7.45 21.35
CA THR A 190 -0.02 8.11 22.66
C THR A 190 -0.44 9.56 22.47
N PRO A 191 -1.37 10.10 23.28
CA PRO A 191 -1.52 11.54 23.42
C PRO A 191 -0.21 12.11 23.96
N ASP A 192 0.20 13.26 23.42
CA ASP A 192 1.19 14.13 24.05
C ASP A 192 0.59 14.80 25.31
#